data_AF-A0A6N8H722-F1
#
_entry.id   AF-A0A6N8H722-F1
#
_cell.length_a   1.000
_cell.length_b   1.000
_cell.length_c   1.000
_cell.angle_alpha   90.00
_cell.angle_beta   90.00
_cell.angle_gamma   90.00
#
_symmetry.space_group_name_H-M   'P 1'
#
loop_
_entity.id
_entity.type
_entity.pdbx_description
1 polymer ?
#
loop_
_entity_poly.entity_id
_entity_poly.type
_entity_poly.pdbx_seq_one_letter_code
_entity_poly.pdbx_strand_id
1 'polypeptide(L)'
;MLSGFIELSSGQIFTIKWKGYDEIIKLTLNELAGLSPKATSKNLINRLKSHIPPQGFNERYEMGWGFIDSLEHKTICRRLEVCSLCDDEQQLFWAAVERGYSKLLQSCDEYMHLQPQYVKDLLDFKTGTGLAN
;
A
#
# COMPACT_ATOMS: atom_id res chain seq x y z
N MET A 1 4.78 -15.90 -6.94
CA MET A 1 3.95 -15.25 -7.97
C MET A 1 3.82 -13.78 -7.59
N LEU A 2 4.10 -12.86 -8.52
CA LEU A 2 3.81 -11.43 -8.35
C LEU A 2 2.31 -11.26 -8.54
N SER A 3 1.65 -10.56 -7.62
CA SER A 3 0.19 -10.55 -7.54
C SER A 3 -0.36 -9.30 -6.85
N GLY A 4 0.49 -8.30 -6.61
CA GLY A 4 0.13 -6.95 -6.23
C GLY A 4 0.71 -5.95 -7.21
N PHE A 5 -0.06 -4.91 -7.53
CA PHE A 5 0.29 -3.90 -8.53
C PHE A 5 0.06 -2.49 -7.97
N ILE A 6 1.04 -1.60 -8.10
CA ILE A 6 0.91 -0.19 -7.75
C ILE A 6 1.27 0.63 -8.98
N GLU A 7 0.28 1.32 -9.55
CA GLU A 7 0.44 2.15 -10.73
C GLU A 7 0.75 3.61 -10.31
N LEU A 8 1.91 4.09 -10.73
CA LEU A 8 2.41 5.43 -10.41
C LEU A 8 1.88 6.47 -11.40
N SER A 9 1.95 7.74 -11.03
CA SER A 9 1.54 8.88 -11.88
C SER A 9 2.34 9.01 -13.17
N SER A 10 3.51 8.37 -13.26
CA SER A 10 4.30 8.23 -14.49
C SER A 10 3.71 7.21 -15.48
N GLY A 11 2.66 6.48 -15.11
CA GLY A 11 2.12 5.35 -15.87
C GLY A 11 2.92 4.05 -15.70
N GLN A 12 4.00 4.06 -14.90
CA GLN A 12 4.77 2.87 -14.59
C GLN A 12 4.06 2.03 -13.53
N ILE A 13 4.14 0.70 -13.66
CA ILE A 13 3.49 -0.24 -12.74
C ILE A 13 4.56 -0.98 -11.93
N PHE A 14 4.57 -0.72 -10.64
CA PHE A 14 5.35 -1.50 -9.68
C PHE A 14 4.65 -2.83 -9.40
N THR A 15 5.39 -3.93 -9.48
CA THR A 15 4.84 -5.28 -9.25
C THR A 15 5.51 -5.94 -8.06
N ILE A 16 4.72 -6.58 -7.21
CA ILE A 16 5.19 -7.19 -5.97
C ILE A 16 4.37 -8.45 -5.62
N LYS A 17 4.91 -9.31 -4.75
CA LYS A 17 4.12 -10.39 -4.14
C LYS A 17 3.02 -9.78 -3.27
N TRP A 18 1.84 -10.39 -3.25
CA TRP A 18 0.70 -9.84 -2.50
C TRP A 18 0.97 -9.54 -1.02
N LYS A 19 1.80 -10.33 -0.33
CA LYS A 19 2.18 -10.05 1.05
C LYS A 19 2.88 -8.69 1.16
N GLY A 20 3.85 -8.43 0.28
CA GLY A 20 4.54 -7.14 0.24
C GLY A 20 3.61 -5.98 -0.14
N TYR A 21 2.63 -6.22 -1.02
CA TYR A 21 1.56 -5.25 -1.30
C TYR A 21 0.78 -4.92 -0.03
N ASP A 22 0.24 -5.93 0.67
CA ASP A 22 -0.55 -5.73 1.89
C ASP A 22 0.27 -5.03 2.99
N GLU A 23 1.56 -5.35 3.11
CA GLU A 23 2.49 -4.70 4.04
C GLU A 23 2.67 -3.21 3.73
N ILE A 24 2.88 -2.85 2.46
CA ILE A 24 2.99 -1.44 2.03
C ILE A 24 1.71 -0.67 2.36
N ILE A 25 0.55 -1.24 2.03
CA ILE A 25 -0.74 -0.57 2.26
C ILE A 25 -1.01 -0.39 3.76
N LYS A 26 -0.74 -1.41 4.59
CA LYS A 26 -0.90 -1.34 6.06
C LYS A 26 0.03 -0.30 6.69
N LEU A 27 1.30 -0.30 6.30
CA LEU A 27 2.27 0.69 6.76
C LEU A 27 1.83 2.11 6.38
N THR A 28 1.39 2.30 5.14
CA THR A 28 0.90 3.61 4.67
C THR A 28 -0.30 4.06 5.49
N LEU A 29 -1.25 3.17 5.77
CA LEU A 29 -2.43 3.46 6.61
C LEU A 29 -2.04 3.86 8.04
N ASN A 30 -1.08 3.18 8.65
CA ASN A 30 -0.59 3.50 10.00
C ASN A 30 0.03 4.90 10.05
N GLU A 31 0.86 5.24 9.06
CA GLU A 31 1.51 6.55 9.03
C GLU A 31 0.55 7.70 8.69
N LEU A 32 -0.47 7.45 7.87
CA LEU A 32 -1.52 8.42 7.59
C LEU A 32 -2.29 8.82 8.85
N ALA A 33 -2.49 7.90 9.82
CA ALA A 33 -3.10 8.23 11.09
C ALA A 33 -2.31 9.28 11.88
N GLY A 34 -0.99 9.35 11.68
CA GLY A 34 -0.09 10.31 12.32
C GLY A 34 0.17 11.60 11.54
N LEU A 35 -0.40 11.78 10.33
CA LEU A 35 -0.15 12.94 9.45
C LEU A 35 -1.28 14.00 9.46
N SER A 36 -2.21 13.93 10.42
CA SER A 36 -3.34 14.85 10.67
C SER A 36 -4.59 14.64 9.79
N PRO A 37 -5.81 14.64 10.37
CA PRO A 37 -7.03 14.24 9.68
C PRO A 37 -7.65 15.42 8.89
N LYS A 38 -7.12 15.71 7.70
CA LYS A 38 -7.85 16.53 6.71
C LYS A 38 -8.89 15.68 5.97
N ALA A 39 -9.93 16.28 5.38
CA ALA A 39 -10.91 15.55 4.56
C ALA A 39 -10.23 14.71 3.45
N THR A 40 -9.18 15.24 2.83
CA THR A 40 -8.32 14.56 1.85
C THR A 40 -7.71 13.26 2.40
N SER A 41 -7.25 13.27 3.66
CA SER A 41 -6.70 12.07 4.30
C SER A 41 -7.77 10.97 4.48
N LYS A 42 -9.03 11.35 4.73
CA LYS A 42 -10.12 10.38 4.94
C LYS A 42 -10.45 9.60 3.67
N ASN A 43 -10.49 10.27 2.52
CA ASN A 43 -10.74 9.62 1.23
C ASN A 43 -9.62 8.63 0.89
N LEU A 44 -8.36 9.08 0.98
CA LEU A 44 -7.20 8.22 0.80
C LEU A 44 -7.22 7.02 1.76
N ILE A 45 -7.46 7.25 3.05
CA ILE A 45 -7.55 6.18 4.06
C ILE A 45 -8.64 5.17 3.69
N ASN A 46 -9.83 5.63 3.33
CA ASN A 46 -10.93 4.72 2.96
C ASN A 46 -10.57 3.89 1.72
N ARG A 47 -9.93 4.52 0.73
CA ARG A 47 -9.47 3.84 -0.48
C ARG A 47 -8.40 2.80 -0.18
N LEU A 48 -7.41 3.12 0.65
CA LEU A 48 -6.38 2.15 1.04
C LEU A 48 -6.95 1.02 1.90
N LYS A 49 -7.91 1.31 2.78
CA LYS A 49 -8.58 0.28 3.60
C LYS A 49 -9.33 -0.74 2.75
N SER A 50 -9.95 -0.35 1.64
CA SER A 50 -10.66 -1.30 0.78
C SER A 50 -9.73 -2.31 0.11
N HIS A 51 -8.42 -2.05 0.05
CA HIS A 51 -7.41 -2.99 -0.48
C HIS A 51 -6.91 -4.01 0.55
N ILE A 52 -7.36 -3.95 1.81
CA ILE A 52 -6.97 -4.90 2.86
C ILE A 52 -8.17 -5.79 3.23
N PRO A 53 -7.97 -7.12 3.38
CA PRO A 53 -9.04 -7.98 3.85
C PRO A 53 -9.58 -7.52 5.21
N PRO A 54 -10.91 -7.56 5.43
CA PRO A 54 -11.52 -7.11 6.68
C PRO A 54 -11.09 -7.99 7.86
N GLN A 55 -11.28 -7.48 9.08
CA GLN A 55 -11.02 -8.28 10.28
C GLN A 55 -11.93 -9.53 10.32
N GLY A 56 -11.36 -10.68 10.66
CA GLY A 56 -12.10 -11.96 10.64
C GLY A 56 -12.33 -12.53 9.24
N PHE A 57 -11.61 -12.01 8.23
CA PHE A 57 -11.66 -12.51 6.86
C PHE A 57 -11.41 -14.02 6.80
N ASN A 58 -12.28 -14.72 6.06
CA ASN A 58 -12.15 -16.14 5.83
C ASN A 58 -11.09 -16.38 4.74
N GLU A 59 -9.98 -17.00 5.13
CA GLU A 59 -8.86 -17.29 4.22
C GLU A 59 -9.25 -18.10 2.98
N ARG A 60 -10.40 -18.81 3.00
CA ARG A 60 -10.93 -19.49 1.79
C ARG A 60 -11.27 -18.52 0.65
N TYR A 61 -11.45 -17.24 0.95
CA TYR A 61 -11.71 -16.19 -0.02
C TYR A 61 -10.43 -15.48 -0.49
N GLU A 62 -9.25 -15.90 0.00
CA GLU A 62 -7.96 -15.39 -0.45
C GLU A 62 -7.58 -16.05 -1.78
N MET A 63 -7.31 -15.23 -2.79
CA MET A 63 -6.97 -15.72 -4.14
C MET A 63 -5.52 -15.41 -4.53
N GLY A 64 -4.75 -14.78 -3.65
CA GLY A 64 -3.36 -14.39 -3.84
C GLY A 64 -3.18 -13.15 -4.73
N TRP A 65 -4.08 -12.86 -5.66
CA TRP A 65 -4.12 -11.62 -6.46
C TRP A 65 -5.21 -10.64 -6.01
N GLY A 66 -6.03 -11.07 -5.06
CA GLY A 66 -7.18 -10.34 -4.56
C GLY A 66 -7.93 -11.19 -3.54
N PHE A 67 -9.05 -10.69 -3.07
CA PHE A 67 -9.91 -11.38 -2.12
C PHE A 67 -11.38 -11.02 -2.35
N ILE A 68 -12.28 -11.86 -1.86
CA ILE A 68 -13.71 -11.55 -1.86
C ILE A 68 -14.04 -10.81 -0.57
N ASP A 69 -14.47 -9.56 -0.67
CA ASP A 69 -15.10 -8.85 0.43
C ASP A 69 -16.51 -9.42 0.62
N SER A 70 -16.70 -10.17 1.69
CA SER A 70 -17.98 -10.81 2.00
C SER A 70 -19.05 -9.84 2.49
N LEU A 71 -18.67 -8.64 2.94
CA LEU A 71 -19.62 -7.60 3.37
C LEU A 71 -20.18 -6.86 2.15
N GLU A 72 -19.31 -6.50 1.21
CA GLU A 72 -19.72 -5.82 -0.02
C GLU A 72 -20.12 -6.78 -1.16
N HIS A 73 -19.89 -8.08 -0.99
CA HIS A 73 -20.04 -9.11 -2.01
C HIS A 73 -19.30 -8.79 -3.32
N LYS A 74 -18.08 -8.27 -3.20
CA LYS A 74 -17.24 -7.86 -4.33
C LYS A 74 -15.88 -8.54 -4.30
N THR A 75 -15.32 -8.76 -5.48
CA THR A 75 -13.92 -9.13 -5.62
C THR A 75 -13.06 -7.88 -5.61
N ILE A 76 -12.15 -7.80 -4.64
CA ILE A 76 -11.15 -6.74 -4.54
C ILE A 76 -9.84 -7.26 -5.12
N CYS A 77 -9.33 -6.59 -6.14
CA CYS A 77 -8.01 -6.86 -6.70
C CYS A 77 -6.93 -6.09 -5.93
N ARG A 78 -5.76 -6.70 -5.76
CA ARG A 78 -4.56 -6.02 -5.24
C ARG A 78 -3.90 -5.17 -6.34
N ARG A 79 -4.61 -4.14 -6.75
CA ARG A 79 -4.16 -3.13 -7.71
C ARG A 79 -4.50 -1.76 -7.16
N LEU A 80 -3.49 -0.96 -6.84
CA LEU A 80 -3.64 0.43 -6.42
C LEU A 80 -3.22 1.35 -7.55
N GLU A 81 -4.11 2.27 -7.94
CA GLU A 81 -3.84 3.28 -8.96
C GLU A 81 -3.55 4.62 -8.30
N VAL A 82 -2.28 4.85 -7.92
CA VAL A 82 -1.84 6.11 -7.27
C VAL A 82 -2.04 7.29 -8.23
N CYS A 83 -1.87 7.07 -9.53
CA CYS A 83 -2.13 8.05 -10.59
C CYS A 83 -3.57 8.61 -10.60
N SER A 84 -4.53 7.86 -10.07
CA SER A 84 -5.95 8.24 -10.05
C SER A 84 -6.35 9.03 -8.79
N LEU A 85 -5.42 9.21 -7.85
CA LEU A 85 -5.58 10.07 -6.68
C LEU A 85 -5.38 11.54 -7.10
N CYS A 86 -5.99 12.49 -6.38
CA CYS A 86 -5.66 13.90 -6.60
C CYS A 86 -4.24 14.23 -6.08
N ASP A 87 -3.67 15.35 -6.51
CA ASP A 87 -2.28 15.71 -6.17
C ASP A 87 -2.00 15.72 -4.66
N ASP A 88 -2.92 16.26 -3.87
CA ASP A 88 -2.81 16.27 -2.41
C ASP A 88 -2.83 14.85 -1.81
N GLU A 89 -3.65 13.94 -2.35
CA GLU A 89 -3.72 12.55 -1.93
C GLU A 89 -2.45 11.78 -2.33
N GLN A 90 -1.91 12.04 -3.52
CA GLN A 90 -0.64 11.45 -3.95
C GLN A 90 0.51 11.89 -3.05
N GLN A 91 0.59 13.18 -2.73
CA GLN A 91 1.60 13.72 -1.82
C GLN A 91 1.48 13.07 -0.43
N LEU A 92 0.27 12.96 0.11
CA LEU A 92 0.02 12.31 1.40
C LEU A 92 0.39 10.82 1.38
N PHE A 93 0.03 10.10 0.32
CA PHE A 93 0.39 8.70 0.13
C PHE A 93 1.91 8.52 0.20
N TRP A 94 2.66 9.30 -0.59
CA TRP A 94 4.11 9.19 -0.62
C TRP A 94 4.77 9.62 0.68
N ALA A 95 4.30 10.70 1.31
CA ALA A 95 4.80 11.14 2.61
C ALA A 95 4.60 10.05 3.69
N ALA A 96 3.48 9.33 3.66
CA ALA A 96 3.22 8.21 4.56
C ALA A 96 4.15 7.02 4.30
N VAL A 97 4.36 6.65 3.03
CA VAL A 97 5.31 5.58 2.65
C VAL A 97 6.73 5.93 3.09
N GLU A 98 7.21 7.14 2.80
CA GLU A 98 8.56 7.61 3.15
C GLU A 98 8.77 7.69 4.67
N ARG A 99 7.76 8.16 5.41
CA ARG A 99 7.78 8.20 6.88
C ARG A 99 7.83 6.79 7.46
N GLY A 100 7.03 5.87 6.94
CA GLY A 100 7.00 4.49 7.41
C GLY A 100 8.30 3.74 7.10
N TYR A 101 8.89 3.98 5.91
CA TYR A 101 10.22 3.47 5.60
C TYR A 101 11.29 3.98 6.56
N SER A 102 11.26 5.28 6.89
CA SER A 102 12.20 5.86 7.85
C SER A 102 12.10 5.21 9.23
N LYS A 103 10.88 4.92 9.70
CA LYS A 103 10.65 4.21 10.97
C LYS A 103 11.04 2.73 10.93
N LEU A 104 10.84 2.06 9.79
CA LEU A 104 11.32 0.69 9.56
C LEU A 104 12.84 0.61 9.75
N LEU A 105 13.58 1.54 9.17
CA LEU A 105 15.05 1.59 9.29
C LEU A 105 15.52 1.89 10.72
N GLN A 106 14.72 2.62 11.51
CA GLN A 106 15.00 2.91 12.91
C GLN A 106 14.67 1.73 13.86
N SER A 107 14.29 0.56 13.31
CA SER A 107 13.92 -0.63 14.09
C SER A 107 12.78 -0.36 15.08
N CYS A 108 11.79 0.43 14.68
CA CYS A 108 10.63 0.68 15.51
C CYS A 108 9.85 -0.63 15.73
N ASP A 109 9.57 -0.99 17.00
CA ASP A 109 8.92 -2.25 17.40
C ASP A 109 7.62 -2.52 16.64
N GLU A 110 6.88 -1.46 16.30
CA GLU A 110 5.62 -1.51 15.54
C GLU A 110 5.76 -2.20 14.17
N TYR A 111 6.95 -2.18 13.60
CA TYR A 111 7.22 -2.64 12.23
C TYR A 111 8.24 -3.77 12.11
N MET A 112 8.69 -4.36 13.22
CA MET A 112 9.70 -5.44 13.21
C MET A 112 9.33 -6.67 12.37
N HIS A 113 8.03 -6.88 12.11
CA HIS A 113 7.52 -8.00 11.33
C HIS A 113 7.47 -7.73 9.82
N LEU A 114 7.63 -6.47 9.40
CA LEU A 114 7.58 -6.06 8.00
C LEU A 114 8.97 -6.16 7.36
N GLN A 115 9.03 -6.49 6.07
CA GLN A 115 10.31 -6.49 5.36
C GLN A 115 10.60 -5.10 4.75
N PRO A 116 11.64 -4.38 5.21
CA PRO A 116 11.93 -3.03 4.71
C PRO A 116 12.21 -2.99 3.21
N GLN A 117 12.69 -4.10 2.64
CA GLN A 117 13.01 -4.23 1.22
C GLN A 117 11.82 -3.90 0.32
N TYR A 118 10.60 -4.31 0.68
CA TYR A 118 9.41 -4.04 -0.14
C TYR A 118 9.13 -2.55 -0.31
N VAL A 119 9.30 -1.79 0.77
CA VAL A 119 9.08 -0.34 0.76
C VAL A 119 10.23 0.36 0.05
N LYS A 120 11.47 -0.10 0.27
CA LYS A 120 12.66 0.40 -0.43
C LYS A 120 12.50 0.24 -1.95
N ASP A 121 12.11 -0.94 -2.41
CA ASP A 121 11.94 -1.23 -3.84
C ASP A 121 10.88 -0.32 -4.48
N LEU A 122 9.77 -0.07 -3.79
CA LEU A 122 8.75 0.86 -4.26
C LEU A 122 9.27 2.31 -4.36
N LEU A 123 10.02 2.77 -3.36
CA LEU A 123 10.59 4.11 -3.34
C LEU A 123 11.65 4.28 -4.44
N ASP A 124 12.54 3.29 -4.60
CA ASP A 124 13.53 3.28 -5.67
C ASP A 124 12.87 3.26 -7.05
N PHE A 125 11.79 2.50 -7.21
CA PHE A 125 11.01 2.47 -8.45
C PHE A 125 10.38 3.83 -8.76
N LYS A 126 9.83 4.51 -7.75
CA LYS A 126 9.27 5.87 -7.89
C LYS A 126 10.32 6.88 -8.36
N THR A 127 11.55 6.81 -7.86
CA THR A 127 12.62 7.74 -8.21
C THR A 127 13.38 7.36 -9.49
N GLY A 128 13.03 6.23 -10.12
CA GLY A 128 13.75 5.72 -11.29
C GLY A 128 15.16 5.20 -10.96
N THR A 129 15.46 4.96 -9.67
CA THR A 129 16.72 4.39 -9.19
C THR A 129 16.65 2.88 -9.02
N GLY A 130 15.45 2.29 -9.13
CA GLY A 130 15.22 0.85 -9.14
C GLY A 130 15.68 0.21 -10.44
N LEU A 131 16.66 -0.69 -10.36
CA LEU A 131 17.11 -1.50 -11.49
C LEU A 131 15.91 -2.22 -12.12
N ALA A 132 15.68 -1.95 -13.41
CA ALA A 132 14.85 -2.78 -14.25
C ALA A 132 15.43 -4.20 -14.23
N ASN A 133 14.68 -5.14 -13.64
CA ASN A 133 14.94 -6.57 -13.84
C ASN A 133 14.46 -6.99 -15.22
#